data_AF-A0A1G6GFF6-F1
#
_entry.id   AF-A0A1G6GFF6-F1
#
_cell.length_a   1.000
_cell.length_b   1.000
_cell.length_c   1.000
_cell.angle_alpha   90.00
_cell.angle_beta   90.00
_cell.angle_gamma   90.00
#
_symmetry.space_group_name_H-M   'P 1'
#
loop_
_entity.id
_entity.type
_entity.pdbx_description
1 polymer ?
#
loop_
_entity_poly.entity_id
_entity_poly.type
_entity_poly.pdbx_seq_one_letter_code
_entity_poly.pdbx_strand_id
1 'polypeptide(L)'
;MRTRVVIQSRLNSSRLPGKAMMTIGGMPLIELVARRATRGGHEVVVATSREEYDQRIADHLTRQGIQVLRGSLDNVLSRFIAATADMEDADRVVRLTGDNPVVDAELVDELIDAVEASAWTYGRIDLARVPEGLGVEVCTVGNLREAAAKATSAYDHEHVTPWIRRNLGELSYAPEGIDFDIVTYRCTIDSLADYVRVSQLVDRYEDSVQVSWRDLVAGIAREVEISGGAIPRISRGGLTLSRLLLGASQLGRDTGAIERRRPDAAEARAILSAAVARGITHVVAGRDDGFSESAVRVAYDPALRQRVGVITTVHALAGIPDDALGYAVEASLERSFAELGRRRADAVLFAIPDDALAGDGAAWQRLQRYQADGDVGQVGVVLTDPADVHRVKDLPGLGHLALPFSLVDRRAEQVADELTALAEAGVVITVHGVFAQGVLTTRTPLAEGAPAEAAALRAAVEGAAAALGRTDPVELCLAYAAAQPWVTSVVAGVENAEELVLAMGYGDGRPLSSWEVERVHQLVPAGGEDFLRWLARA
;
A
#
# COMPACT_ATOMS: atom_id res chain seq x y z
N MET A 1 -3.21 -19.99 35.95
CA MET A 1 -4.30 -19.98 34.95
C MET A 1 -3.79 -20.69 33.72
N ARG A 2 -4.61 -21.52 33.08
CA ARG A 2 -4.21 -22.21 31.85
C ARG A 2 -4.16 -21.20 30.70
N THR A 3 -3.21 -21.36 29.80
CA THR A 3 -3.10 -20.55 28.58
C THR A 3 -3.13 -21.47 27.38
N ARG A 4 -4.02 -21.18 26.41
CA ARG A 4 -4.07 -21.86 25.12
C ARG A 4 -3.92 -20.86 23.99
N VAL A 5 -3.02 -21.15 23.07
CA VAL A 5 -2.84 -20.40 21.83
C VAL A 5 -3.70 -21.03 20.74
N VAL A 6 -4.60 -20.24 20.18
CA VAL A 6 -5.48 -20.64 19.07
C VAL A 6 -5.05 -19.90 17.81
N ILE A 7 -4.56 -20.66 16.83
CA ILE A 7 -4.07 -20.14 15.55
C ILE A 7 -5.18 -20.31 14.51
N GLN A 8 -5.71 -19.22 13.96
CA GLN A 8 -6.70 -19.30 12.89
C GLN A 8 -6.02 -19.45 11.52
N SER A 9 -6.49 -20.40 10.71
CA SER A 9 -5.95 -20.59 9.35
C SER A 9 -6.98 -21.20 8.38
N ARG A 10 -6.91 -20.79 7.11
CA ARG A 10 -7.71 -21.30 5.98
C ARG A 10 -6.94 -21.14 4.67
N LEU A 11 -7.22 -21.98 3.68
CA LEU A 11 -6.52 -21.98 2.39
C LEU A 11 -7.14 -21.07 1.34
N ASN A 12 -8.41 -20.67 1.49
CA ASN A 12 -9.13 -19.83 0.54
C ASN A 12 -8.79 -18.32 0.64
N SER A 13 -7.54 -17.96 0.96
CA SER A 13 -7.09 -16.57 0.91
C SER A 13 -7.24 -16.03 -0.51
N SER A 14 -7.86 -14.86 -0.66
CA SER A 14 -8.05 -14.22 -1.98
C SER A 14 -6.74 -13.65 -2.55
N ARG A 15 -5.81 -13.21 -1.70
CA ARG A 15 -4.55 -12.58 -2.10
C ARG A 15 -3.44 -13.57 -2.43
N LEU A 16 -3.37 -14.69 -1.70
CA LEU A 16 -2.42 -15.79 -1.95
C LEU A 16 -3.07 -17.13 -1.55
N PRO A 17 -3.85 -17.75 -2.45
CA PRO A 17 -4.50 -19.03 -2.19
C PRO A 17 -3.50 -20.11 -1.78
N GLY A 18 -3.85 -20.92 -0.78
CA GLY A 18 -3.01 -22.02 -0.30
C GLY A 18 -1.79 -21.60 0.53
N LYS A 19 -1.62 -20.32 0.86
CA LYS A 19 -0.42 -19.79 1.55
C LYS A 19 -0.01 -20.54 2.81
N ALA A 20 -0.97 -20.99 3.62
CA ALA A 20 -0.71 -21.74 4.84
C ALA A 20 0.00 -23.09 4.60
N MET A 21 -0.07 -23.64 3.38
CA MET A 21 0.60 -24.88 2.99
C MET A 21 1.87 -24.68 2.15
N MET A 22 2.29 -23.43 1.90
CA MET A 22 3.56 -23.17 1.23
C MET A 22 4.73 -23.53 2.16
N THR A 23 5.78 -24.13 1.62
CA THR A 23 6.94 -24.58 2.40
C THR A 23 7.82 -23.40 2.80
N ILE A 24 8.22 -23.32 4.06
CA ILE A 24 9.12 -22.32 4.63
C ILE A 24 9.85 -22.94 5.83
N GLY A 25 11.15 -22.74 5.95
CA GLY A 25 11.96 -23.37 6.99
C GLY A 25 11.90 -24.90 6.93
N GLY A 26 11.71 -25.47 5.73
CA GLY A 26 11.58 -26.92 5.53
C GLY A 26 10.20 -27.53 5.83
N MET A 27 9.20 -26.74 6.23
CA MET A 27 7.85 -27.24 6.57
C MET A 27 6.74 -26.33 6.05
N PRO A 28 5.47 -26.76 5.99
CA PRO A 28 4.36 -25.87 5.68
C PRO A 28 4.27 -24.66 6.63
N LEU A 29 3.94 -23.48 6.10
CA LEU A 29 3.85 -22.23 6.86
C LEU A 29 3.05 -22.36 8.16
N ILE A 30 1.88 -23.00 8.10
CA ILE A 30 1.04 -23.20 9.30
C ILE A 30 1.70 -24.08 10.36
N GLU A 31 2.52 -25.04 9.94
CA GLU A 31 3.30 -25.86 10.87
C GLU A 31 4.39 -25.03 11.54
N LEU A 32 5.12 -24.21 10.78
CA LEU A 32 6.13 -23.31 11.33
C LEU A 32 5.52 -22.39 12.39
N VAL A 33 4.40 -21.72 12.07
CA VAL A 33 3.70 -20.84 13.03
C VAL A 33 3.29 -21.59 14.29
N ALA A 34 2.73 -22.80 14.14
CA ALA A 34 2.32 -23.61 15.28
C ALA A 34 3.50 -24.05 16.16
N ARG A 35 4.60 -24.51 15.56
CA ARG A 35 5.79 -24.93 16.30
C ARG A 35 6.47 -23.77 17.02
N ARG A 36 6.55 -22.59 16.39
CA ARG A 36 7.08 -21.38 17.02
C ARG A 36 6.27 -20.96 18.23
N ALA A 37 4.94 -21.05 18.16
CA ALA A 37 4.05 -20.81 19.29
C ALA A 37 4.20 -21.85 20.42
N THR A 38 4.68 -23.07 20.15
CA THR A 38 4.90 -24.09 21.20
C THR A 38 6.20 -23.93 21.99
N ARG A 39 7.14 -23.04 21.58
CA ARG A 39 8.48 -22.94 22.20
C ARG A 39 8.48 -22.68 23.71
N GLY A 40 7.48 -21.97 24.23
CA GLY A 40 7.28 -21.71 25.66
C GLY A 40 6.46 -22.77 26.41
N GLY A 41 6.21 -23.93 25.79
CA GLY A 41 5.34 -24.98 26.36
C GLY A 41 3.85 -24.66 26.28
N HIS A 42 3.46 -23.65 25.49
CA HIS A 42 2.06 -23.32 25.28
C HIS A 42 1.29 -24.47 24.65
N GLU A 43 0.06 -24.64 25.13
CA GLU A 43 -0.90 -25.50 24.46
C GLU A 43 -1.39 -24.81 23.18
N VAL A 44 -1.11 -25.41 22.03
CA VAL A 44 -1.44 -24.84 20.71
C VAL A 44 -2.53 -25.65 20.03
N VAL A 45 -3.57 -24.94 19.55
CA VAL A 45 -4.64 -25.50 18.72
C VAL A 45 -4.74 -24.69 17.43
N VAL A 46 -4.69 -25.35 16.28
CA VAL A 46 -4.97 -24.71 14.99
C VAL A 46 -6.46 -24.83 14.67
N ALA A 47 -7.14 -23.69 14.56
CA ALA A 47 -8.55 -23.59 14.22
C ALA A 47 -8.71 -23.33 12.71
N THR A 48 -9.27 -24.31 11.98
CA THR A 48 -9.52 -24.22 10.54
C THR A 48 -10.98 -24.51 10.17
N SER A 49 -11.36 -24.40 8.90
CA SER A 49 -12.75 -24.61 8.49
C SER A 49 -13.07 -26.09 8.21
N ARG A 50 -14.37 -26.38 8.11
CA ARG A 50 -14.90 -27.68 7.68
C ARG A 50 -14.99 -27.82 6.16
N GLU A 51 -14.59 -26.80 5.39
CA GLU A 51 -14.51 -26.91 3.94
C GLU A 51 -13.56 -28.03 3.52
N GLU A 52 -13.87 -28.70 2.41
CA GLU A 52 -13.04 -29.77 1.85
C GLU A 52 -11.64 -29.25 1.51
N TYR A 53 -11.55 -28.03 0.98
CA TYR A 53 -10.27 -27.41 0.62
C TYR A 53 -9.32 -27.32 1.82
N ASP A 54 -9.84 -27.00 3.01
CA ASP A 54 -9.06 -26.84 4.25
C ASP A 54 -8.71 -28.17 4.93
N GLN A 55 -9.23 -29.30 4.45
CA GLN A 55 -8.89 -30.64 4.96
C GLN A 55 -7.37 -30.89 4.94
N ARG A 56 -6.67 -30.34 3.94
CA ARG A 56 -5.21 -30.44 3.81
C ARG A 56 -4.44 -29.88 5.02
N ILE A 57 -4.95 -28.82 5.66
CA ILE A 57 -4.35 -28.27 6.89
C ILE A 57 -4.50 -29.30 8.01
N ALA A 58 -5.71 -29.82 8.19
CA ALA A 58 -6.03 -30.76 9.26
C ALA A 58 -5.23 -32.06 9.15
N ASP A 59 -5.17 -32.65 7.95
CA ASP A 59 -4.45 -33.92 7.72
C ASP A 59 -2.94 -33.77 7.92
N HIS A 60 -2.39 -32.61 7.52
CA HIS A 60 -0.97 -32.34 7.68
C HIS A 60 -0.61 -32.17 9.15
N LEU A 61 -1.26 -31.25 9.85
CA LEU A 61 -0.95 -30.93 11.24
C LEU A 61 -1.23 -32.10 12.20
N THR A 62 -2.30 -32.87 11.96
CA THR A 62 -2.58 -34.09 12.74
C THR A 62 -1.43 -35.10 12.65
N ARG A 63 -0.84 -35.29 11.46
CA ARG A 63 0.33 -36.16 11.28
C ARG A 63 1.58 -35.65 12.00
N GLN A 64 1.67 -34.34 12.21
CA GLN A 64 2.75 -33.69 12.95
C GLN A 64 2.51 -33.65 14.47
N GLY A 65 1.40 -34.21 14.95
CA GLY A 65 1.03 -34.20 16.37
C GLY A 65 0.53 -32.84 16.88
N ILE A 66 0.16 -31.92 15.97
CA ILE A 66 -0.39 -30.61 16.31
C ILE A 66 -1.91 -30.71 16.36
N GLN A 67 -2.51 -30.24 17.46
CA GLN A 67 -3.96 -30.30 17.63
C GLN A 67 -4.68 -29.39 16.63
N VAL A 68 -5.70 -29.91 15.97
CA VAL A 68 -6.52 -29.17 15.01
C VAL A 68 -7.98 -29.23 15.42
N LEU A 69 -8.65 -28.09 15.33
CA LEU A 69 -10.10 -27.98 15.47
C LEU A 69 -10.72 -27.43 14.18
N ARG A 70 -11.82 -28.04 13.74
CA ARG A 70 -12.55 -27.66 12.53
C ARG A 70 -13.95 -27.14 12.82
N GLY A 71 -14.30 -25.97 12.30
CA GLY A 71 -15.63 -25.38 12.45
C GLY A 71 -16.09 -24.57 11.23
N SER A 72 -17.04 -23.65 11.45
CA SER A 72 -17.61 -22.83 10.38
C SER A 72 -16.52 -22.02 9.64
N LEU A 73 -16.67 -21.85 8.33
CA LEU A 73 -15.83 -20.95 7.54
C LEU A 73 -16.09 -19.49 7.93
N ASP A 74 -17.37 -19.11 8.04
CA ASP A 74 -17.85 -17.73 8.18
C ASP A 74 -18.01 -17.27 9.65
N ASN A 75 -17.79 -18.18 10.61
CA ASN A 75 -17.86 -17.86 12.03
C ASN A 75 -16.60 -18.36 12.75
N VAL A 76 -15.54 -17.56 12.66
CA VAL A 76 -14.25 -17.83 13.29
C VAL A 76 -14.38 -17.83 14.81
N LEU A 77 -15.17 -16.92 15.39
CA LEU A 77 -15.42 -16.84 16.83
C LEU A 77 -15.94 -18.17 17.40
N SER A 78 -16.86 -18.84 16.70
CA SER A 78 -17.35 -20.16 17.11
C SER A 78 -16.25 -21.23 17.17
N ARG A 79 -15.22 -21.12 16.31
CA ARG A 79 -14.05 -22.01 16.36
C ARG A 79 -13.19 -21.75 17.59
N PHE A 80 -13.02 -20.48 17.97
CA PHE A 80 -12.30 -20.13 19.20
C PHE A 80 -13.05 -20.62 20.46
N ILE A 81 -14.38 -20.54 20.47
CA ILE A 81 -15.20 -21.09 21.56
C ILE A 81 -15.04 -22.62 21.64
N ALA A 82 -15.13 -23.31 20.52
CA ALA A 82 -14.94 -24.76 20.49
C ALA A 82 -13.51 -25.17 20.88
N ALA A 83 -12.50 -24.38 20.51
CA ALA A 83 -11.11 -24.58 20.89
C ALA A 83 -10.82 -24.26 22.37
N THR A 84 -11.76 -23.68 23.12
CA THR A 84 -11.61 -23.33 24.55
C THR A 84 -12.75 -23.92 25.41
N ALA A 85 -13.48 -24.90 24.88
CA ALA A 85 -14.66 -25.46 25.53
C ALA A 85 -14.36 -26.16 26.88
N ASP A 86 -13.15 -26.71 27.03
CA ASP A 86 -12.66 -27.40 28.23
C ASP A 86 -11.91 -26.48 29.22
N MET A 87 -11.94 -25.17 29.01
CA MET A 87 -11.22 -24.18 29.83
C MET A 87 -12.17 -23.42 30.78
N GLU A 88 -11.64 -22.94 31.90
CA GLU A 88 -12.38 -22.11 32.85
C GLU A 88 -12.47 -20.66 32.36
N ASP A 89 -13.45 -19.88 32.84
CA ASP A 89 -13.62 -18.47 32.42
C ASP A 89 -12.39 -17.61 32.72
N ALA A 90 -11.63 -17.94 33.77
CA ALA A 90 -10.41 -17.24 34.18
C ALA A 90 -9.17 -17.66 33.37
N ASP A 91 -9.25 -18.73 32.57
CA ASP A 91 -8.15 -19.15 31.71
C ASP A 91 -7.98 -18.18 30.52
N ARG A 92 -6.83 -18.28 29.85
CA ARG A 92 -6.41 -17.35 28.80
C ARG A 92 -6.44 -18.01 27.44
N VAL A 93 -6.96 -17.27 26.46
CA VAL A 93 -6.89 -17.60 25.06
C VAL A 93 -6.06 -16.55 24.34
N VAL A 94 -5.02 -17.01 23.65
CA VAL A 94 -4.19 -16.19 22.77
C VAL A 94 -4.63 -16.44 21.34
N ARG A 95 -4.85 -15.36 20.58
CA ARG A 95 -5.22 -15.41 19.17
C ARG A 95 -4.01 -15.08 18.31
N LEU A 96 -3.66 -16.00 17.41
CA LEU A 96 -2.67 -15.81 16.35
C LEU A 96 -3.28 -16.11 14.97
N THR A 97 -2.64 -15.65 13.91
CA THR A 97 -3.02 -15.97 12.52
C THR A 97 -1.95 -16.84 11.84
N GLY A 98 -2.40 -17.79 11.02
CA GLY A 98 -1.55 -18.82 10.40
C GLY A 98 -0.62 -18.32 9.29
N ASP A 99 -0.60 -17.03 9.02
CA ASP A 99 0.16 -16.34 7.99
C ASP A 99 1.23 -15.39 8.55
N ASN A 100 1.42 -15.38 9.87
CA ASN A 100 2.39 -14.55 10.58
C ASN A 100 3.55 -15.41 11.13
N PRO A 101 4.53 -15.80 10.29
CA PRO A 101 5.60 -16.73 10.68
C PRO A 101 6.62 -16.14 11.66
N VAL A 102 6.63 -14.82 11.87
CA VAL A 102 7.65 -14.17 12.72
C VAL A 102 7.29 -14.27 14.20
N VAL A 103 6.00 -14.25 14.54
CA VAL A 103 5.52 -14.40 15.93
C VAL A 103 6.00 -15.74 16.51
N ASP A 104 6.40 -15.72 17.77
CA ASP A 104 6.74 -16.90 18.56
C ASP A 104 6.19 -16.81 19.99
N ALA A 105 6.52 -17.81 20.81
CA ALA A 105 6.09 -17.87 22.21
C ALA A 105 6.60 -16.70 23.07
N GLU A 106 7.79 -16.16 22.80
CA GLU A 106 8.35 -15.07 23.61
C GLU A 106 7.49 -13.80 23.50
N LEU A 107 7.06 -13.43 22.29
CA LEU A 107 6.15 -12.29 22.09
C LEU A 107 4.77 -12.52 22.73
N VAL A 108 4.31 -13.79 22.75
CA VAL A 108 3.07 -14.17 23.42
C VAL A 108 3.19 -13.99 24.93
N ASP A 109 4.28 -14.47 25.53
CA ASP A 109 4.58 -14.32 26.96
C ASP A 109 4.68 -12.85 27.38
N GLU A 110 5.36 -12.01 26.59
CA GLU A 110 5.46 -10.57 26.84
C GLU A 110 4.08 -9.90 26.95
N LEU A 111 3.15 -10.23 26.04
CA LEU A 111 1.80 -9.68 26.08
C LEU A 111 0.99 -10.24 27.26
N ILE A 112 1.15 -11.52 27.59
CA ILE A 112 0.49 -12.13 28.76
C ILE A 112 0.94 -11.42 30.03
N ASP A 113 2.24 -11.26 30.23
CA ASP A 113 2.82 -10.59 31.41
C ASP A 113 2.34 -9.15 31.51
N ALA A 114 2.29 -8.42 30.40
CA ALA A 114 1.77 -7.05 30.36
C ALA A 114 0.29 -6.97 30.74
N VAL A 115 -0.53 -7.93 30.30
CA VAL A 115 -1.95 -8.02 30.67
C VAL A 115 -2.11 -8.37 32.15
N GLU A 116 -1.33 -9.32 32.66
CA GLU A 116 -1.32 -9.71 34.08
C GLU A 116 -0.92 -8.55 35.01
N ALA A 117 0.02 -7.70 34.58
CA ALA A 117 0.44 -6.52 35.32
C ALA A 117 -0.54 -5.34 35.22
N SER A 118 -1.60 -5.47 34.41
CA SER A 118 -2.59 -4.42 34.17
C SER A 118 -3.94 -4.71 34.84
N ALA A 119 -4.87 -3.77 34.74
CA ALA A 119 -6.27 -4.00 35.15
C ALA A 119 -7.13 -4.62 34.03
N TRP A 120 -6.56 -4.88 32.86
CA TRP A 120 -7.28 -5.34 31.68
C TRP A 120 -7.36 -6.86 31.61
N THR A 121 -8.47 -7.39 31.09
CA THR A 121 -8.66 -8.81 30.79
C THR A 121 -8.52 -9.13 29.31
N TYR A 122 -8.24 -8.11 28.48
CA TYR A 122 -7.91 -8.20 27.07
C TYR A 122 -6.74 -7.28 26.75
N GLY A 123 -5.79 -7.79 25.97
CA GLY A 123 -4.66 -7.01 25.45
C GLY A 123 -4.28 -7.44 24.04
N ARG A 124 -3.63 -6.53 23.32
CA ARG A 124 -3.12 -6.76 21.97
C ARG A 124 -1.82 -6.02 21.74
N ILE A 125 -1.06 -6.50 20.76
CA ILE A 125 0.06 -5.73 20.22
C ILE A 125 -0.46 -4.48 19.49
N ASP A 126 0.17 -3.35 19.77
CA ASP A 126 -0.06 -2.08 19.09
C ASP A 126 0.55 -2.12 17.69
N LEU A 127 -0.28 -2.45 16.70
CA LEU A 127 0.11 -2.49 15.29
C LEU A 127 0.54 -1.12 14.73
N ALA A 128 0.33 -0.01 15.45
CA ALA A 128 0.87 1.30 15.07
C ALA A 128 2.31 1.51 15.58
N ARG A 129 2.88 0.53 16.30
CA ARG A 129 4.22 0.59 16.90
C ARG A 129 5.08 -0.63 16.56
N VAL A 130 4.58 -1.55 15.74
CA VAL A 130 5.31 -2.75 15.31
C VAL A 130 5.09 -3.03 13.81
N PRO A 131 6.00 -3.76 13.15
CA PRO A 131 5.78 -4.29 11.80
C PRO A 131 4.49 -5.08 11.64
N GLU A 132 3.84 -4.94 10.49
CA GLU A 132 2.65 -5.74 10.14
C GLU A 132 3.00 -7.23 10.14
N GLY A 133 2.25 -8.05 10.86
CA GLY A 133 2.52 -9.49 11.02
C GLY A 133 2.99 -9.90 12.41
N LEU A 134 3.15 -8.96 13.35
CA LEU A 134 3.41 -9.24 14.77
C LEU A 134 2.15 -9.17 15.64
N GLY A 135 0.97 -9.38 15.04
CA GLY A 135 -0.30 -9.31 15.74
C GLY A 135 -0.52 -10.48 16.69
N VAL A 136 -0.45 -10.21 17.99
CA VAL A 136 -0.88 -11.10 19.07
C VAL A 136 -2.01 -10.44 19.84
N GLU A 137 -3.03 -11.21 20.20
CA GLU A 137 -4.11 -10.75 21.07
C GLU A 137 -4.34 -11.80 22.17
N VAL A 138 -4.63 -11.37 23.38
CA VAL A 138 -4.94 -12.24 24.52
C VAL A 138 -6.22 -11.76 25.21
N CYS A 139 -7.11 -12.69 25.58
CA CYS A 139 -8.21 -12.43 26.49
C CYS A 139 -8.45 -13.60 27.43
N THR A 140 -9.28 -13.38 28.44
CA THR A 140 -9.88 -14.46 29.21
C THR A 140 -10.90 -15.23 28.36
N VAL A 141 -11.07 -16.52 28.66
CA VAL A 141 -12.11 -17.36 28.05
C VAL A 141 -13.52 -16.81 28.38
N GLY A 142 -13.71 -16.23 29.56
CA GLY A 142 -14.94 -15.56 29.94
C GLY A 142 -15.31 -14.40 28.99
N ASN A 143 -14.34 -13.54 28.65
CA ASN A 143 -14.55 -12.45 27.68
C ASN A 143 -14.93 -13.00 26.30
N LEU A 144 -14.28 -14.09 25.86
CA LEU A 144 -14.58 -14.74 24.58
C LEU A 144 -16.00 -15.30 24.56
N ARG A 145 -16.44 -15.96 25.64
CA ARG A 145 -17.81 -16.49 25.80
C ARG A 145 -18.85 -15.38 25.81
N GLU A 146 -18.55 -14.29 26.51
CA GLU A 146 -19.43 -13.11 26.53
C GLU A 146 -19.57 -12.51 25.12
N ALA A 147 -18.48 -12.39 24.38
CA ALA A 147 -18.50 -11.95 22.99
C ALA A 147 -19.33 -12.89 22.11
N ALA A 148 -19.16 -14.20 22.24
CA ALA A 148 -19.96 -15.18 21.48
C ALA A 148 -21.46 -15.10 21.79
N ALA A 149 -21.83 -14.77 23.04
CA ALA A 149 -23.23 -14.63 23.44
C ALA A 149 -23.88 -13.31 22.96
N LYS A 150 -23.10 -12.23 22.84
CA LYS A 150 -23.62 -10.87 22.61
C LYS A 150 -23.31 -10.29 21.23
N ALA A 151 -22.32 -10.81 20.51
CA ALA A 151 -21.95 -10.32 19.19
C ALA A 151 -22.98 -10.75 18.12
N THR A 152 -23.54 -9.78 17.41
CA THR A 152 -24.54 -10.01 16.36
C THR A 152 -24.05 -9.71 14.95
N SER A 153 -22.90 -9.03 14.81
CA SER A 153 -22.38 -8.64 13.50
C SER A 153 -21.48 -9.70 12.89
N ALA A 154 -21.52 -9.85 11.56
CA ALA A 154 -20.61 -10.73 10.83
C ALA A 154 -19.13 -10.35 11.03
N TYR A 155 -18.85 -9.05 11.18
CA TYR A 155 -17.51 -8.55 11.47
C TYR A 155 -16.97 -9.09 12.81
N ASP A 156 -17.79 -9.12 13.86
CA ASP A 156 -17.39 -9.68 15.15
C ASP A 156 -17.17 -11.19 15.08
N HIS A 157 -17.99 -11.90 14.30
CA HIS A 157 -17.86 -13.35 14.11
C HIS A 157 -16.61 -13.74 13.32
N GLU A 158 -16.23 -12.96 12.29
CA GLU A 158 -15.04 -13.22 11.47
C GLU A 158 -13.73 -12.83 12.20
N HIS A 159 -13.74 -11.71 12.94
CA HIS A 159 -12.53 -11.15 13.53
C HIS A 159 -12.33 -11.47 15.02
N VAL A 160 -13.28 -12.19 15.64
CA VAL A 160 -13.22 -12.76 17.00
C VAL A 160 -13.27 -11.73 18.13
N THR A 161 -12.32 -10.80 18.19
CA THR A 161 -12.10 -9.86 19.30
C THR A 161 -12.75 -8.48 19.17
N PRO A 162 -13.29 -7.97 18.03
CA PRO A 162 -13.80 -6.60 17.97
C PRO A 162 -14.92 -6.28 18.97
N TRP A 163 -15.79 -7.24 19.28
CA TRP A 163 -16.82 -7.03 20.30
C TRP A 163 -16.19 -6.81 21.69
N ILE A 164 -15.18 -7.61 22.06
CA ILE A 164 -14.46 -7.49 23.34
C ILE A 164 -13.84 -6.10 23.45
N ARG A 165 -13.13 -5.67 22.41
CA ARG A 165 -12.45 -4.36 22.33
C ARG A 165 -13.40 -3.20 22.59
N ARG A 166 -14.55 -3.21 21.90
CA ARG A 166 -15.53 -2.12 21.99
C ARG A 166 -16.25 -2.05 23.34
N ASN A 167 -16.41 -3.17 24.05
CA ASN A 167 -17.28 -3.25 25.22
C ASN A 167 -16.51 -3.38 26.56
N LEU A 168 -15.31 -3.97 26.55
CA LEU A 168 -14.54 -4.26 27.76
C LEU A 168 -13.25 -3.43 27.87
N GLY A 169 -12.88 -2.71 26.80
CA GLY A 169 -11.62 -1.97 26.69
C GLY A 169 -10.41 -2.87 26.42
N GLU A 170 -9.22 -2.26 26.30
CA GLU A 170 -8.01 -2.96 25.88
C GLU A 170 -6.72 -2.39 26.49
N LEU A 171 -5.76 -3.29 26.75
CA LEU A 171 -4.35 -2.94 26.81
C LEU A 171 -3.76 -2.91 25.39
N SER A 172 -3.26 -1.76 24.95
CA SER A 172 -2.45 -1.64 23.74
C SER A 172 -0.97 -1.72 24.13
N TYR A 173 -0.33 -2.85 23.87
CA TYR A 173 1.05 -3.14 24.27
C TYR A 173 2.02 -2.98 23.10
N ALA A 174 3.15 -2.32 23.34
CA ALA A 174 4.24 -2.20 22.37
C ALA A 174 5.51 -2.82 22.95
N PRO A 175 6.06 -3.88 22.33
CA PRO A 175 7.34 -4.45 22.72
C PRO A 175 8.47 -3.41 22.63
N GLU A 176 9.46 -3.54 23.52
CA GLU A 176 10.68 -2.73 23.47
C GLU A 176 11.66 -3.23 22.39
N GLY A 177 12.57 -2.35 21.94
CA GLY A 177 13.66 -2.70 21.02
C GLY A 177 13.29 -2.70 19.53
N ILE A 178 12.20 -2.02 19.16
CA ILE A 178 11.82 -1.75 17.76
C ILE A 178 12.17 -0.30 17.44
N ASP A 179 13.41 -0.07 16.99
CA ASP A 179 13.97 1.27 16.73
C ASP A 179 14.07 1.62 15.23
N PHE A 180 13.30 0.94 14.39
CA PHE A 180 13.30 1.13 12.93
C PHE A 180 11.88 1.44 12.40
N ASP A 181 11.79 1.94 11.16
CA ASP A 181 10.52 2.34 10.53
C ASP A 181 9.55 1.16 10.29
N ILE A 182 8.64 0.94 11.23
CA ILE A 182 7.66 -0.15 11.23
C ILE A 182 6.77 -0.24 9.98
N VAL A 183 6.58 0.85 9.23
CA VAL A 183 5.71 0.86 8.04
C VAL A 183 6.38 0.14 6.87
N THR A 184 7.71 0.14 6.89
CA THR A 184 8.57 -0.33 5.81
C THR A 184 8.83 -1.84 5.90
N TYR A 185 8.67 -2.44 7.08
CA TYR A 185 8.93 -3.87 7.33
C TYR A 185 7.62 -4.66 7.45
N ARG A 186 7.50 -5.76 6.68
CA ARG A 186 6.36 -6.69 6.73
C ARG A 186 6.83 -8.05 7.22
N CYS A 187 6.23 -8.51 8.30
CA CYS A 187 6.45 -9.79 8.98
C CYS A 187 5.30 -10.80 8.73
N THR A 188 4.39 -10.50 7.82
CA THR A 188 3.26 -11.36 7.42
C THR A 188 3.46 -11.90 6.01
N ILE A 189 2.84 -13.03 5.68
CA ILE A 189 2.77 -13.57 4.32
C ILE A 189 1.36 -13.37 3.79
N ASP A 190 1.16 -12.27 3.06
CA ASP A 190 -0.12 -11.98 2.39
C ASP A 190 -0.04 -12.09 0.87
N SER A 191 1.18 -12.17 0.35
CA SER A 191 1.46 -12.23 -1.06
C SER A 191 2.69 -13.06 -1.38
N LEU A 192 2.84 -13.43 -2.65
CA LEU A 192 4.02 -14.17 -3.10
C LEU A 192 5.32 -13.39 -2.82
N ALA A 193 5.29 -12.06 -2.93
CA ALA A 193 6.44 -11.22 -2.61
C ALA A 193 6.80 -11.28 -1.12
N ASP A 194 5.80 -11.25 -0.24
CA ASP A 194 6.02 -11.46 1.19
C ASP A 194 6.61 -12.86 1.44
N TYR A 195 6.03 -13.88 0.80
CA TYR A 195 6.52 -15.26 0.91
C TYR A 195 7.97 -15.39 0.48
N VAL A 196 8.37 -14.88 -0.69
CA VAL A 196 9.77 -14.98 -1.17
C VAL A 196 10.72 -14.31 -0.18
N ARG A 197 10.38 -13.10 0.30
CA ARG A 197 11.22 -12.37 1.25
C ARG A 197 11.36 -13.10 2.58
N VAL A 198 10.23 -13.52 3.16
CA VAL A 198 10.21 -14.14 4.48
C VAL A 198 10.79 -15.56 4.42
N SER A 199 10.52 -16.34 3.37
CA SER A 199 11.12 -17.67 3.18
C SER A 199 12.63 -17.60 3.01
N GLN A 200 13.15 -16.70 2.17
CA GLN A 200 14.60 -16.53 2.01
C GLN A 200 15.33 -16.15 3.30
N LEU A 201 14.66 -15.45 4.22
CA LEU A 201 15.22 -15.17 5.53
C LEU A 201 15.15 -16.41 6.43
N VAL A 202 13.96 -16.99 6.56
CA VAL A 202 13.70 -18.11 7.48
C VAL A 202 14.52 -19.35 7.10
N ASP A 203 14.70 -19.61 5.80
CA ASP A 203 15.47 -20.73 5.26
C ASP A 203 16.99 -20.62 5.51
N ARG A 204 17.48 -19.48 6.01
CA ARG A 204 18.90 -19.31 6.41
C ARG A 204 19.22 -19.99 7.74
N TYR A 205 18.19 -20.26 8.53
CA TYR A 205 18.34 -20.85 9.85
C TYR A 205 18.13 -22.36 9.74
N GLU A 206 19.10 -23.13 10.25
CA GLU A 206 19.03 -24.60 10.30
C GLU A 206 17.78 -25.07 11.08
N ASP A 207 17.48 -24.40 12.19
CA ASP A 207 16.24 -24.57 12.95
C ASP A 207 15.47 -23.25 13.01
N SER A 208 14.65 -23.03 11.97
CA SER A 208 13.76 -21.89 11.84
C SER A 208 12.73 -21.75 12.97
N VAL A 209 12.42 -22.83 13.69
CA VAL A 209 11.49 -22.79 14.81
C VAL A 209 12.11 -22.01 15.97
N GLN A 210 13.40 -22.24 16.26
CA GLN A 210 14.08 -21.72 17.46
C GLN A 210 14.53 -20.26 17.37
N VAL A 211 14.45 -19.65 16.20
CA VAL A 211 14.86 -18.25 16.00
C VAL A 211 13.90 -17.32 16.74
N SER A 212 14.40 -16.41 17.57
CA SER A 212 13.55 -15.44 18.26
C SER A 212 12.80 -14.54 17.27
N TRP A 213 11.61 -14.07 17.65
CA TRP A 213 10.89 -13.09 16.82
C TRP A 213 11.74 -11.82 16.59
N ARG A 214 12.54 -11.41 17.58
CA ARG A 214 13.44 -10.25 17.49
C ARG A 214 14.52 -10.44 16.43
N ASP A 215 15.15 -11.61 16.39
CA ASP A 215 16.19 -11.91 15.39
C ASP A 215 15.61 -11.99 13.98
N LEU A 216 14.42 -12.56 13.82
CA LEU A 216 13.74 -12.57 12.53
C LEU A 216 13.35 -11.15 12.10
N VAL A 217 12.84 -10.32 13.01
CA VAL A 217 12.54 -8.92 12.73
C VAL A 217 13.80 -8.14 12.35
N ALA A 218 14.91 -8.31 13.07
CA ALA A 218 16.20 -7.71 12.74
C ALA A 218 16.76 -8.21 11.40
N GLY A 219 16.53 -9.48 11.07
CA GLY A 219 16.89 -10.07 9.78
C GLY A 219 16.08 -9.47 8.62
N ILE A 220 14.76 -9.31 8.80
CA ILE A 220 13.90 -8.59 7.85
C ILE A 220 14.38 -7.15 7.71
N ALA A 221 14.77 -6.52 8.82
CA ALA A 221 15.25 -5.15 8.82
C ALA A 221 16.51 -4.98 7.96
N ARG A 222 17.48 -5.86 8.14
CA ARG A 222 18.72 -5.88 7.35
C ARG A 222 18.49 -6.18 5.87
N GLU A 223 17.60 -7.11 5.53
CA GLU A 223 17.25 -7.40 4.13
C GLU A 223 16.62 -6.19 3.44
N VAL A 224 15.80 -5.44 4.17
CA VAL A 224 15.22 -4.18 3.71
C VAL A 224 16.28 -3.10 3.55
N GLU A 225 17.25 -2.97 4.45
CA GLU A 225 18.38 -2.03 4.30
C GLU A 225 19.19 -2.32 3.04
N ILE A 226 19.39 -3.61 2.71
CA ILE A 226 20.16 -4.03 1.52
C ILE A 226 19.34 -3.90 0.24
N SER A 227 18.05 -4.26 0.29
CA SER A 227 17.21 -4.36 -0.90
C SER A 227 16.35 -3.12 -1.17
N GLY A 228 16.21 -2.21 -0.21
CA GLY A 228 15.22 -1.13 -0.17
C GLY A 228 13.88 -1.61 0.43
N GLY A 229 13.29 -0.81 1.31
CA GLY A 229 12.11 -1.20 2.09
C GLY A 229 10.76 -1.15 1.36
N ALA A 230 9.68 -1.52 2.06
CA ALA A 230 8.32 -1.31 1.54
C ALA A 230 7.97 0.19 1.58
N ILE A 231 7.27 0.67 0.56
CA ILE A 231 6.91 2.08 0.46
C ILE A 231 5.88 2.43 1.53
N PRO A 232 6.12 3.47 2.36
CA PRO A 232 5.20 3.87 3.40
C PRO A 232 3.81 4.19 2.86
N ARG A 233 2.79 3.93 3.66
CA ARG A 233 1.39 4.27 3.32
C ARG A 233 0.93 5.51 4.06
N ILE A 234 0.02 6.24 3.43
CA ILE A 234 -0.67 7.40 3.99
C ILE A 234 -2.16 7.24 3.71
N SER A 235 -2.99 7.55 4.71
CA SER A 235 -4.45 7.55 4.54
C SER A 235 -4.96 8.99 4.52
N ARG A 236 -5.69 9.35 3.47
CA ARG A 236 -6.29 10.68 3.31
C ARG A 236 -7.59 10.56 2.51
N GLY A 237 -8.64 11.26 2.95
CA GLY A 237 -9.95 11.27 2.26
C GLY A 237 -10.62 9.89 2.14
N GLY A 238 -10.29 8.93 3.01
CA GLY A 238 -10.80 7.57 2.93
C GLY A 238 -10.06 6.65 1.94
N LEU A 239 -9.02 7.13 1.26
CA LEU A 239 -8.09 6.30 0.48
C LEU A 239 -6.79 6.07 1.24
N THR A 240 -6.27 4.84 1.20
CA THR A 240 -4.94 4.48 1.71
C THR A 240 -3.98 4.27 0.54
N LEU A 241 -3.09 5.23 0.33
CA LEU A 241 -2.14 5.29 -0.78
C LEU A 241 -0.72 4.99 -0.28
N SER A 242 0.11 4.36 -1.10
CA SER A 242 1.56 4.38 -0.88
C SER A 242 2.09 5.78 -1.20
N ARG A 243 3.17 6.22 -0.52
CA ARG A 243 3.85 7.50 -0.78
C ARG A 243 4.36 7.62 -2.22
N LEU A 244 4.57 6.48 -2.90
CA LEU A 244 4.89 6.38 -4.32
C LEU A 244 3.81 5.58 -5.03
N LEU A 245 3.30 6.08 -6.16
CA LEU A 245 2.36 5.42 -7.05
C LEU A 245 3.05 5.09 -8.37
N LEU A 246 2.58 4.02 -9.03
CA LEU A 246 3.10 3.64 -10.35
C LEU A 246 2.35 4.40 -11.45
N GLY A 247 3.06 5.18 -12.26
CA GLY A 247 2.53 5.74 -13.50
C GLY A 247 2.54 4.69 -14.61
N ALA A 248 1.42 4.54 -15.32
CA ALA A 248 1.27 3.58 -16.42
C ALA A 248 1.42 4.20 -17.82
N SER A 249 1.67 5.51 -17.93
CA SER A 249 1.86 6.16 -19.23
C SER A 249 3.13 5.66 -19.95
N GLN A 250 4.10 5.12 -19.23
CA GLN A 250 5.29 4.46 -19.80
C GLN A 250 5.01 3.01 -20.25
N LEU A 251 3.84 2.45 -19.92
CA LEU A 251 3.47 1.09 -20.30
C LEU A 251 2.85 1.01 -21.71
N GLY A 252 2.91 2.08 -22.50
CA GLY A 252 2.54 2.07 -23.92
C GLY A 252 3.08 3.26 -24.73
N ARG A 253 2.42 3.56 -25.85
CA ARG A 253 3.02 4.02 -27.13
C ARG A 253 3.79 5.36 -27.09
N ASP A 254 4.72 5.49 -28.05
CA ASP A 254 5.53 6.69 -28.40
C ASP A 254 4.73 8.00 -28.40
N THR A 255 4.99 8.85 -27.40
CA THR A 255 4.64 10.26 -27.43
C THR A 255 5.86 11.07 -27.88
N GLY A 256 6.01 11.20 -29.20
CA GLY A 256 6.49 12.37 -29.98
C GLY A 256 7.77 13.16 -29.63
N ALA A 257 8.37 13.06 -28.46
CA ALA A 257 9.55 13.84 -28.05
C ALA A 257 10.75 12.97 -27.65
N ILE A 258 10.52 11.73 -27.22
CA ILE A 258 11.54 10.74 -26.86
C ILE A 258 11.02 9.39 -27.34
N GLU A 259 11.76 8.67 -28.21
CA GLU A 259 11.44 7.28 -28.58
C GLU A 259 11.45 6.43 -27.30
N ARG A 260 10.30 5.88 -26.89
CA ARG A 260 10.21 5.04 -25.69
C ARG A 260 9.64 3.67 -26.05
N ARG A 261 10.41 2.63 -25.74
CA ARG A 261 10.06 1.23 -26.04
C ARG A 261 8.85 0.80 -25.21
N ARG A 262 7.81 0.30 -25.89
CA ARG A 262 6.65 -0.34 -25.23
C ARG A 262 7.09 -1.62 -24.51
N PRO A 263 6.85 -1.76 -23.19
CA PRO A 263 7.05 -3.03 -22.52
C PRO A 263 6.02 -4.05 -23.05
N ASP A 264 6.46 -5.28 -23.29
CA ASP A 264 5.54 -6.35 -23.63
C ASP A 264 4.66 -6.75 -22.42
N ALA A 265 3.71 -7.66 -22.63
CA ALA A 265 2.81 -8.13 -21.57
C ALA A 265 3.54 -8.71 -20.35
N ALA A 266 4.68 -9.37 -20.57
CA ALA A 266 5.48 -9.97 -19.51
C ALA A 266 6.29 -8.90 -18.76
N GLU A 267 6.86 -7.94 -19.47
CA GLU A 267 7.57 -6.79 -18.90
C GLU A 267 6.61 -5.91 -18.07
N ALA A 268 5.43 -5.58 -18.59
CA ALA A 268 4.41 -4.81 -17.85
C ALA A 268 3.95 -5.56 -16.58
N ARG A 269 3.80 -6.89 -16.67
CA ARG A 269 3.50 -7.74 -15.50
C ARG A 269 4.65 -7.76 -14.49
N ALA A 270 5.90 -7.80 -14.96
CA ALA A 270 7.07 -7.77 -14.09
C ALA A 270 7.18 -6.43 -13.35
N ILE A 271 6.97 -5.31 -14.04
CA ILE A 271 6.92 -3.97 -13.45
C ILE A 271 5.83 -3.89 -12.37
N LEU A 272 4.60 -4.29 -12.71
CA LEU A 272 3.48 -4.24 -11.77
C LEU A 272 3.71 -5.18 -10.57
N SER A 273 4.26 -6.37 -10.80
CA SER A 273 4.60 -7.33 -9.74
C SER A 273 5.68 -6.78 -8.81
N ALA A 274 6.72 -6.15 -9.37
CA ALA A 274 7.77 -5.49 -8.59
C ALA A 274 7.22 -4.33 -7.76
N ALA A 275 6.34 -3.51 -8.34
CA ALA A 275 5.66 -2.43 -7.63
C ALA A 275 4.86 -2.93 -6.44
N VAL A 276 4.04 -3.95 -6.66
CA VAL A 276 3.24 -4.58 -5.62
C VAL A 276 4.11 -5.23 -4.54
N ALA A 277 5.21 -5.88 -4.92
CA ALA A 277 6.18 -6.46 -4.00
C ALA A 277 6.83 -5.43 -3.07
N ARG A 278 6.87 -4.17 -3.51
CA ARG A 278 7.43 -3.02 -2.80
C ARG A 278 6.37 -2.21 -2.06
N GLY A 279 5.11 -2.65 -2.07
CA GLY A 279 4.03 -2.02 -1.32
C GLY A 279 3.33 -0.88 -2.05
N ILE A 280 3.60 -0.67 -3.35
CA ILE A 280 2.80 0.26 -4.17
C ILE A 280 1.34 -0.19 -4.15
N THR A 281 0.45 0.72 -3.79
CA THR A 281 -0.97 0.41 -3.63
C THR A 281 -1.80 0.78 -4.85
N HIS A 282 -1.39 1.76 -5.66
CA HIS A 282 -2.18 2.22 -6.80
C HIS A 282 -1.33 2.42 -8.06
N VAL A 283 -2.00 2.24 -9.20
CA VAL A 283 -1.51 2.62 -10.53
C VAL A 283 -2.33 3.79 -11.05
N VAL A 284 -1.65 4.76 -11.65
CA VAL A 284 -2.25 5.88 -12.36
C VAL A 284 -2.20 5.57 -13.86
N ALA A 285 -3.36 5.40 -14.48
CA ALA A 285 -3.51 5.12 -15.90
C ALA A 285 -4.47 6.15 -16.51
N GLY A 286 -3.98 7.03 -17.38
CA GLY A 286 -4.79 8.07 -17.98
C GLY A 286 -5.51 7.55 -19.22
N ARG A 287 -6.74 8.00 -19.46
CA ARG A 287 -7.46 7.61 -20.67
C ARG A 287 -6.95 8.29 -21.93
N ASP A 288 -6.45 9.51 -21.80
CA ASP A 288 -6.05 10.34 -22.94
C ASP A 288 -4.79 9.83 -23.65
N ASP A 289 -4.01 8.97 -23.01
CA ASP A 289 -2.90 8.27 -23.67
C ASP A 289 -3.39 7.12 -24.57
N GLY A 290 -4.63 6.65 -24.38
CA GLY A 290 -5.30 5.65 -25.21
C GLY A 290 -4.76 4.22 -25.06
N PHE A 291 -3.86 3.95 -24.12
CA PHE A 291 -3.27 2.62 -23.96
C PHE A 291 -3.03 2.17 -22.52
N SER A 292 -2.82 3.08 -21.56
CA SER A 292 -2.32 2.72 -20.23
C SER A 292 -3.33 1.86 -19.47
N GLU A 293 -4.63 2.13 -19.60
CA GLU A 293 -5.69 1.31 -19.03
C GLU A 293 -5.65 -0.14 -19.53
N SER A 294 -5.44 -0.33 -20.84
CA SER A 294 -5.32 -1.65 -21.45
C SER A 294 -4.02 -2.35 -21.05
N ALA A 295 -2.93 -1.60 -20.87
CA ALA A 295 -1.64 -2.13 -20.42
C ALA A 295 -1.73 -2.64 -18.98
N VAL A 296 -2.41 -1.90 -18.11
CA VAL A 296 -2.71 -2.32 -16.73
C VAL A 296 -3.53 -3.62 -16.74
N ARG A 297 -4.52 -3.75 -17.65
CA ARG A 297 -5.29 -4.98 -17.79
C ARG A 297 -4.45 -6.18 -18.20
N VAL A 298 -3.53 -6.02 -19.15
CA VAL A 298 -2.67 -7.11 -19.63
C VAL A 298 -1.63 -7.52 -18.57
N ALA A 299 -1.17 -6.55 -17.77
CA ALA A 299 -0.29 -6.79 -16.63
C ALA A 299 -0.98 -7.54 -15.48
N TYR A 300 -2.32 -7.54 -15.40
CA TYR A 300 -3.04 -8.24 -14.34
C TYR A 300 -2.95 -9.76 -14.46
N ASP A 301 -2.40 -10.37 -13.41
CA ASP A 301 -2.83 -11.67 -12.91
C ASP A 301 -4.08 -11.48 -12.03
N PRO A 302 -5.08 -12.40 -12.01
CA PRO A 302 -6.22 -12.33 -11.09
C PRO A 302 -5.87 -12.00 -9.63
N ALA A 303 -4.72 -12.49 -9.14
CA ALA A 303 -4.23 -12.19 -7.80
C ALA A 303 -3.73 -10.74 -7.63
N LEU A 304 -3.18 -10.13 -8.68
CA LEU A 304 -2.70 -8.73 -8.67
C LEU A 304 -3.86 -7.73 -8.81
N ARG A 305 -4.89 -8.10 -9.57
CA ARG A 305 -6.06 -7.26 -9.84
C ARG A 305 -6.82 -6.82 -8.59
N GLN A 306 -6.84 -7.65 -7.55
CA GLN A 306 -7.48 -7.32 -6.26
C GLN A 306 -6.57 -6.52 -5.33
N ARG A 307 -5.29 -6.37 -5.66
CA ARG A 307 -4.25 -5.81 -4.76
C ARG A 307 -3.84 -4.40 -5.11
N VAL A 308 -4.15 -3.93 -6.31
CA VAL A 308 -3.75 -2.60 -6.81
C VAL A 308 -4.97 -1.78 -7.18
N GLY A 309 -5.12 -0.65 -6.49
CA GLY A 309 -6.12 0.35 -6.83
C GLY A 309 -5.80 1.05 -8.14
N VAL A 310 -6.81 1.62 -8.78
CA VAL A 310 -6.63 2.33 -10.06
C VAL A 310 -7.15 3.75 -9.94
N ILE A 311 -6.31 4.68 -10.37
CA ILE A 311 -6.66 6.08 -10.58
C ILE A 311 -6.64 6.31 -12.09
N THR A 312 -7.74 6.80 -12.65
CA THR A 312 -7.86 7.09 -14.09
C THR A 312 -8.44 8.48 -14.36
N THR A 313 -8.47 8.89 -15.62
CA THR A 313 -9.01 10.17 -16.07
C THR A 313 -10.22 10.02 -16.99
N VAL A 314 -11.10 11.01 -16.93
CA VAL A 314 -12.15 11.22 -17.95
C VAL A 314 -11.47 11.74 -19.22
N HIS A 315 -11.87 11.23 -20.38
CA HIS A 315 -11.40 11.74 -21.67
C HIS A 315 -11.77 13.22 -21.83
N ALA A 316 -10.90 13.99 -22.48
CA ALA A 316 -11.17 15.39 -22.80
C ALA A 316 -12.56 15.59 -23.44
N LEU A 317 -13.31 16.57 -22.95
CA LEU A 317 -14.69 16.87 -23.37
C LEU A 317 -14.77 18.03 -24.38
N ALA A 318 -13.62 18.48 -24.89
CA ALA A 318 -13.55 19.56 -25.86
C ALA A 318 -14.45 19.30 -27.09
N GLY A 319 -15.35 20.24 -27.38
CA GLY A 319 -16.27 20.17 -28.52
C GLY A 319 -17.56 19.36 -28.28
N ILE A 320 -17.78 18.84 -27.08
CA ILE A 320 -19.04 18.20 -26.69
C ILE A 320 -20.08 19.27 -26.31
N PRO A 321 -21.32 19.23 -26.84
CA PRO A 321 -22.39 20.13 -26.42
C PRO A 321 -22.77 19.99 -24.94
N ASP A 322 -23.18 21.08 -24.29
CA ASP A 322 -23.48 21.11 -22.84
C ASP A 322 -24.51 20.07 -22.40
N ASP A 323 -25.56 19.84 -23.19
CA ASP A 323 -26.61 18.85 -22.92
C ASP A 323 -26.14 17.39 -23.08
N ALA A 324 -24.98 17.18 -23.72
CA ALA A 324 -24.36 15.88 -23.94
C ALA A 324 -23.18 15.58 -22.98
N LEU A 325 -22.67 16.56 -22.25
CA LEU A 325 -21.48 16.42 -21.39
C LEU A 325 -21.61 15.27 -20.38
N GLY A 326 -22.77 15.15 -19.73
CA GLY A 326 -23.01 14.05 -18.80
C GLY A 326 -22.95 12.66 -19.46
N TYR A 327 -23.43 12.53 -20.70
CA TYR A 327 -23.33 11.25 -21.43
C TYR A 327 -21.91 10.97 -21.90
N ALA A 328 -21.13 12.01 -22.23
CA ALA A 328 -19.73 11.86 -22.59
C ALA A 328 -18.88 11.36 -21.41
N VAL A 329 -19.12 11.87 -20.19
CA VAL A 329 -18.49 11.36 -18.96
C VAL A 329 -18.83 9.89 -18.73
N GLU A 330 -20.10 9.52 -18.86
CA GLU A 330 -20.57 8.13 -18.75
C GLU A 330 -19.90 7.23 -19.79
N ALA A 331 -19.93 7.60 -21.08
CA ALA A 331 -19.28 6.85 -22.14
C ALA A 331 -17.75 6.72 -21.92
N SER A 332 -17.13 7.75 -21.34
CA SER A 332 -15.75 7.69 -20.90
C SER A 332 -15.58 6.61 -19.82
N LEU A 333 -16.28 6.70 -18.70
CA LEU A 333 -16.17 5.73 -17.61
C LEU A 333 -16.42 4.28 -18.04
N GLU A 334 -17.48 4.03 -18.81
CA GLU A 334 -17.83 2.69 -19.28
C GLU A 334 -16.71 2.04 -20.08
N ARG A 335 -16.07 2.82 -20.95
CA ARG A 335 -14.93 2.31 -21.72
C ARG A 335 -13.68 2.14 -20.85
N SER A 336 -13.46 2.98 -19.85
CA SER A 336 -12.33 2.82 -18.92
C SER A 336 -12.48 1.53 -18.12
N PHE A 337 -13.69 1.23 -17.65
CA PHE A 337 -13.99 -0.04 -16.98
C PHE A 337 -13.80 -1.24 -17.90
N ALA A 338 -14.17 -1.13 -19.17
CA ALA A 338 -13.92 -2.17 -20.15
C ALA A 338 -12.41 -2.38 -20.39
N GLU A 339 -11.62 -1.31 -20.51
CA GLU A 339 -10.17 -1.38 -20.75
C GLU A 339 -9.40 -1.89 -19.54
N LEU A 340 -9.74 -1.42 -18.34
CA LEU A 340 -9.18 -1.92 -17.08
C LEU A 340 -9.68 -3.34 -16.75
N GLY A 341 -10.76 -3.77 -17.41
CA GLY A 341 -11.44 -5.04 -17.18
C GLY A 341 -12.18 -5.14 -15.85
N ARG A 342 -12.37 -4.03 -15.12
CA ARG A 342 -13.02 -3.93 -13.79
C ARG A 342 -14.06 -2.81 -13.76
N ARG A 343 -15.17 -3.04 -13.03
CA ARG A 343 -16.31 -2.11 -12.94
C ARG A 343 -16.11 -0.94 -11.96
N ARG A 344 -14.95 -0.87 -11.30
CA ARG A 344 -14.69 0.12 -10.25
C ARG A 344 -13.35 0.81 -10.44
N ALA A 345 -13.25 2.09 -10.14
CA ALA A 345 -11.97 2.81 -9.98
C ALA A 345 -11.89 3.44 -8.58
N ASP A 346 -10.69 3.53 -8.02
CA ASP A 346 -10.48 4.09 -6.67
C ASP A 346 -10.53 5.61 -6.69
N ALA A 347 -10.07 6.22 -7.79
CA ALA A 347 -10.37 7.62 -8.10
C ALA A 347 -10.51 7.83 -9.62
N VAL A 348 -11.33 8.80 -10.00
CA VAL A 348 -11.43 9.28 -11.38
C VAL A 348 -11.33 10.80 -11.40
N LEU A 349 -10.48 11.32 -12.27
CA LEU A 349 -10.21 12.75 -12.37
C LEU A 349 -10.59 13.30 -13.73
N PHE A 350 -11.05 14.54 -13.79
CA PHE A 350 -11.06 15.29 -15.05
C PHE A 350 -9.63 15.63 -15.44
N ALA A 351 -9.20 15.25 -16.65
CA ALA A 351 -7.86 15.55 -17.15
C ALA A 351 -7.64 17.06 -17.40
N ILE A 352 -8.74 17.80 -17.60
CA ILE A 352 -8.75 19.23 -17.89
C ILE A 352 -9.63 19.93 -16.86
N PRO A 353 -9.15 20.99 -16.16
CA PRO A 353 -9.96 21.72 -15.17
C PRO A 353 -11.26 22.29 -15.73
N ASP A 354 -11.23 22.79 -16.97
CA ASP A 354 -12.39 23.38 -17.64
C ASP A 354 -13.52 22.35 -17.84
N ASP A 355 -13.19 21.09 -18.10
CA ASP A 355 -14.18 20.01 -18.29
C ASP A 355 -14.93 19.71 -16.98
N ALA A 356 -14.27 19.87 -15.83
CA ALA A 356 -14.91 19.72 -14.53
C ALA A 356 -15.92 20.84 -14.22
N LEU A 357 -15.72 22.02 -14.82
CA LEU A 357 -16.56 23.21 -14.65
C LEU A 357 -17.62 23.37 -15.76
N ALA A 358 -17.56 22.53 -16.80
CA ALA A 358 -18.39 22.65 -17.99
C ALA A 358 -19.88 22.33 -17.74
N GLY A 359 -20.74 22.93 -18.58
CA GLY A 359 -22.19 22.67 -18.59
C GLY A 359 -22.89 22.93 -17.27
N ASP A 360 -22.55 24.01 -16.57
CA ASP A 360 -23.09 24.35 -15.24
C ASP A 360 -22.90 23.21 -14.21
N GLY A 361 -21.76 22.50 -14.32
CA GLY A 361 -21.41 21.37 -13.46
C GLY A 361 -22.06 20.04 -13.85
N ALA A 362 -22.75 19.94 -14.99
CA ALA A 362 -23.39 18.70 -15.44
C ALA A 362 -22.39 17.53 -15.59
N ALA A 363 -21.18 17.81 -16.08
CA ALA A 363 -20.11 16.82 -16.19
C ALA A 363 -19.68 16.32 -14.79
N TRP A 364 -19.40 17.24 -13.87
CA TRP A 364 -19.02 16.95 -12.49
C TRP A 364 -20.08 16.13 -11.75
N GLN A 365 -21.34 16.57 -11.82
CA GLN A 365 -22.47 15.88 -11.19
C GLN A 365 -22.65 14.46 -11.72
N ARG A 366 -22.37 14.21 -13.00
CA ARG A 366 -22.40 12.85 -13.53
C ARG A 366 -21.34 11.97 -12.88
N LEU A 367 -20.11 12.46 -12.74
CA LEU A 367 -19.04 11.70 -12.11
C LEU A 367 -19.35 11.44 -10.62
N GLN A 368 -19.96 12.40 -9.92
CA GLN A 368 -20.42 12.23 -8.54
C GLN A 368 -21.50 11.15 -8.38
N ARG A 369 -22.35 10.91 -9.40
CA ARG A 369 -23.32 9.79 -9.36
C ARG A 369 -22.61 8.44 -9.33
N TYR A 370 -21.60 8.25 -10.17
CA TYR A 370 -20.77 7.04 -10.12
C TYR A 370 -20.04 6.88 -8.77
N GLN A 371 -19.70 7.99 -8.12
CA GLN A 371 -19.18 7.96 -6.76
C GLN A 371 -20.22 7.48 -5.75
N ALA A 372 -21.43 8.04 -5.81
CA ALA A 372 -22.55 7.66 -4.94
C ALA A 372 -22.97 6.19 -5.13
N ASP A 373 -22.88 5.67 -6.36
CA ASP A 373 -23.20 4.28 -6.70
C ASP A 373 -22.08 3.30 -6.29
N GLY A 374 -20.91 3.80 -5.90
CA GLY A 374 -19.76 3.01 -5.43
C GLY A 374 -18.85 2.47 -6.54
N ASP A 375 -19.14 2.80 -7.81
CA ASP A 375 -18.30 2.48 -8.96
C ASP A 375 -17.01 3.35 -9.00
N VAL A 376 -17.04 4.53 -8.38
CA VAL A 376 -15.88 5.43 -8.24
C VAL A 376 -15.64 5.74 -6.75
N GLY A 377 -14.42 5.62 -6.25
CA GLY A 377 -14.12 5.94 -4.85
C GLY A 377 -14.04 7.45 -4.57
N GLN A 378 -13.18 8.14 -5.30
CA GLN A 378 -13.01 9.60 -5.24
C GLN A 378 -13.14 10.25 -6.61
N VAL A 379 -13.58 11.51 -6.61
CA VAL A 379 -13.67 12.35 -7.81
C VAL A 379 -12.66 13.49 -7.71
N GLY A 380 -12.07 13.87 -8.83
CA GLY A 380 -10.96 14.81 -8.81
C GLY A 380 -10.70 15.56 -10.10
N VAL A 381 -9.61 16.33 -10.09
CA VAL A 381 -9.16 17.14 -11.23
C VAL A 381 -7.64 17.06 -11.35
N VAL A 382 -7.15 16.92 -12.58
CA VAL A 382 -5.74 17.12 -12.93
C VAL A 382 -5.54 18.61 -13.27
N LEU A 383 -4.59 19.26 -12.61
CA LEU A 383 -4.20 20.65 -12.85
C LEU A 383 -2.99 20.67 -13.78
N THR A 384 -3.09 21.34 -14.92
CA THR A 384 -1.93 21.59 -15.79
C THR A 384 -1.10 22.76 -15.26
N ASP A 385 -1.77 23.78 -14.75
CA ASP A 385 -1.16 24.86 -13.97
C ASP A 385 -1.62 24.72 -12.50
N PRO A 386 -0.70 24.58 -11.53
CA PRO A 386 -1.07 24.56 -10.12
C PRO A 386 -1.96 25.75 -9.68
N ALA A 387 -1.85 26.91 -10.33
CA ALA A 387 -2.70 28.07 -10.03
C ALA A 387 -4.20 27.86 -10.32
N ASP A 388 -4.56 26.89 -11.17
CA ASP A 388 -5.96 26.53 -11.42
C ASP A 388 -6.66 25.95 -10.17
N VAL A 389 -5.92 25.62 -9.11
CA VAL A 389 -6.49 25.23 -7.81
C VAL A 389 -7.54 26.24 -7.32
N HIS A 390 -7.34 27.55 -7.55
CA HIS A 390 -8.30 28.58 -7.13
C HIS A 390 -9.67 28.45 -7.81
N ARG A 391 -9.73 27.81 -8.98
CA ARG A 391 -10.96 27.64 -9.77
C ARG A 391 -11.73 26.39 -9.37
N VAL A 392 -11.03 25.36 -8.87
CA VAL A 392 -11.61 24.03 -8.63
C VAL A 392 -11.71 23.68 -7.14
N LYS A 393 -11.02 24.38 -6.24
CA LYS A 393 -10.98 24.08 -4.80
C LYS A 393 -12.36 24.03 -4.13
N ASP A 394 -13.32 24.77 -4.66
CA ASP A 394 -14.68 24.89 -4.13
C ASP A 394 -15.67 23.91 -4.80
N LEU A 395 -15.18 23.00 -5.66
CA LEU A 395 -16.02 21.97 -6.26
C LEU A 395 -16.61 21.06 -5.18
N PRO A 396 -17.95 20.88 -5.14
CA PRO A 396 -18.58 20.03 -4.14
C PRO A 396 -18.04 18.60 -4.21
N GLY A 397 -17.57 18.07 -3.08
CA GLY A 397 -17.07 16.69 -3.01
C GLY A 397 -15.74 16.44 -3.72
N LEU A 398 -14.95 17.48 -4.02
CA LEU A 398 -13.58 17.33 -4.51
C LEU A 398 -12.77 16.44 -3.54
N GLY A 399 -12.38 15.26 -4.00
CA GLY A 399 -11.64 14.28 -3.21
C GLY A 399 -10.17 14.14 -3.60
N HIS A 400 -9.82 14.50 -4.84
CA HIS A 400 -8.48 14.27 -5.39
C HIS A 400 -8.02 15.40 -6.33
N LEU A 401 -6.82 15.93 -6.12
CA LEU A 401 -6.10 16.77 -7.08
C LEU A 401 -4.81 16.11 -7.56
N ALA A 402 -4.55 16.15 -8.86
CA ALA A 402 -3.25 15.79 -9.43
C ALA A 402 -2.61 17.02 -10.07
N LEU A 403 -1.29 17.21 -9.94
CA LEU A 403 -0.61 18.38 -10.49
C LEU A 403 0.87 18.10 -10.82
N PRO A 404 1.49 18.85 -11.77
CA PRO A 404 2.92 18.78 -11.99
C PRO A 404 3.67 19.42 -10.82
N PHE A 405 4.73 18.75 -10.37
CA PHE A 405 5.66 19.30 -9.39
C PHE A 405 7.01 18.61 -9.52
N SER A 406 8.09 19.38 -9.50
CA SER A 406 9.46 18.84 -9.49
C SER A 406 10.43 19.81 -8.83
N LEU A 407 11.70 19.41 -8.73
CA LEU A 407 12.78 20.27 -8.27
C LEU A 407 12.92 21.58 -9.07
N VAL A 408 12.46 21.58 -10.33
CA VAL A 408 12.62 22.69 -11.27
C VAL A 408 11.29 23.33 -11.68
N ASP A 409 10.16 22.60 -11.58
CA ASP A 409 8.81 23.16 -11.68
C ASP A 409 8.22 23.36 -10.28
N ARG A 410 8.42 24.58 -9.77
CA ARG A 410 8.02 24.99 -8.41
C ARG A 410 6.76 25.87 -8.40
N ARG A 411 5.98 25.92 -9.48
CA ARG A 411 4.77 26.76 -9.54
C ARG A 411 3.77 26.42 -8.42
N ALA A 412 3.70 25.15 -8.02
CA ALA A 412 2.87 24.70 -6.91
C ALA A 412 3.24 25.34 -5.55
N GLU A 413 4.48 25.82 -5.37
CA GLU A 413 4.90 26.48 -4.13
C GLU A 413 4.20 27.83 -3.93
N GLN A 414 3.75 28.47 -5.01
CA GLN A 414 3.02 29.73 -4.96
C GLN A 414 1.60 29.57 -4.40
N VAL A 415 1.07 28.35 -4.41
CA VAL A 415 -0.27 27.99 -3.92
C VAL A 415 -0.21 26.91 -2.83
N ALA A 416 0.95 26.79 -2.17
CA ALA A 416 1.19 25.74 -1.18
C ALA A 416 0.24 25.86 0.03
N ASP A 417 -0.17 27.06 0.40
CA ASP A 417 -1.11 27.29 1.50
C ASP A 417 -2.50 26.73 1.15
N GLU A 418 -3.01 26.99 -0.06
CA GLU A 418 -4.26 26.39 -0.53
C GLU A 418 -4.19 24.86 -0.63
N LEU A 419 -3.09 24.33 -1.17
CA LEU A 419 -2.88 22.88 -1.27
C LEU A 419 -2.82 22.25 0.13
N THR A 420 -2.19 22.91 1.10
CA THR A 420 -2.12 22.44 2.49
C THR A 420 -3.51 22.45 3.14
N ALA A 421 -4.29 23.52 2.97
CA ALA A 421 -5.66 23.58 3.48
C ALA A 421 -6.55 22.47 2.90
N LEU A 422 -6.43 22.19 1.60
CA LEU A 422 -7.17 21.08 0.96
C LEU A 422 -6.70 19.71 1.47
N ALA A 423 -5.40 19.51 1.62
CA ALA A 423 -4.82 18.30 2.19
C ALA A 423 -5.34 18.02 3.61
N GLU A 424 -5.39 19.05 4.47
CA GLU A 424 -5.93 18.98 5.83
C GLU A 424 -7.44 18.72 5.84
N ALA A 425 -8.17 19.24 4.86
CA ALA A 425 -9.59 18.94 4.63
C ALA A 425 -9.83 17.51 4.08
N GLY A 426 -8.77 16.73 3.84
CA GLY A 426 -8.84 15.35 3.41
C GLY A 426 -8.78 15.14 1.89
N VAL A 427 -8.47 16.17 1.10
CA VAL A 427 -8.24 16.02 -0.34
C VAL A 427 -6.92 15.31 -0.59
N VAL A 428 -6.95 14.22 -1.37
CA VAL A 428 -5.75 13.53 -1.83
C VAL A 428 -5.04 14.42 -2.86
N ILE A 429 -3.74 14.66 -2.68
CA ILE A 429 -2.93 15.44 -3.61
C ILE A 429 -1.80 14.58 -4.13
N THR A 430 -1.84 14.26 -5.42
CA THR A 430 -0.80 13.48 -6.11
C THR A 430 0.02 14.35 -7.03
N VAL A 431 1.34 14.25 -6.97
CA VAL A 431 2.23 14.99 -7.88
C VAL A 431 2.83 14.10 -8.95
N HIS A 432 2.96 14.61 -10.17
CA HIS A 432 3.59 13.92 -11.28
C HIS A 432 4.64 14.81 -11.95
N GLY A 433 5.38 14.26 -12.91
CA GLY A 433 6.41 15.01 -13.64
C GLY A 433 7.67 15.31 -12.81
N VAL A 434 7.87 14.60 -11.70
CA VAL A 434 8.99 14.81 -10.75
C VAL A 434 10.38 14.73 -11.38
N PHE A 435 10.52 14.06 -12.53
CA PHE A 435 11.77 13.94 -13.28
C PHE A 435 11.89 14.92 -14.46
N ALA A 436 10.94 15.84 -14.63
CA ALA A 436 10.85 16.78 -15.75
C ALA A 436 11.07 16.07 -17.10
N GLN A 437 10.23 15.06 -17.38
CA GLN A 437 10.32 14.19 -18.58
C GLN A 437 11.65 13.42 -18.74
N GLY A 438 12.40 13.23 -17.65
CA GLY A 438 13.69 12.54 -17.65
C GLY A 438 14.88 13.49 -17.74
N VAL A 439 14.66 14.81 -17.90
CA VAL A 439 15.74 15.82 -17.88
C VAL A 439 16.56 15.73 -16.60
N LEU A 440 15.93 15.49 -15.45
CA LEU A 440 16.61 15.45 -14.15
C LEU A 440 17.29 14.10 -13.86
N THR A 441 17.34 13.19 -14.84
CA THR A 441 17.95 11.88 -14.71
C THR A 441 19.12 11.75 -15.68
N THR A 442 20.16 11.04 -15.27
CA THR A 442 21.29 10.65 -16.15
C THR A 442 20.95 9.47 -17.06
N ARG A 443 19.84 8.77 -16.77
CA ARG A 443 19.43 7.52 -17.42
C ARG A 443 18.84 7.77 -18.81
N THR A 444 18.19 8.92 -19.00
CA THR A 444 17.62 9.30 -20.30
C THR A 444 18.46 10.38 -20.96
N PRO A 445 18.85 10.22 -22.24
CA PRO A 445 19.41 11.30 -23.03
C PRO A 445 18.47 12.52 -23.02
N LEU A 446 19.03 13.73 -23.12
CA LEU A 446 18.19 14.91 -23.33
C LEU A 446 17.50 14.79 -24.69
N ALA A 447 16.20 15.06 -24.70
CA ALA A 447 15.38 15.04 -25.92
C ALA A 447 15.91 16.03 -26.97
N GLU A 448 15.71 15.70 -28.24
CA GLU A 448 16.01 16.64 -29.33
C GLU A 448 15.12 17.89 -29.21
N GLY A 449 15.71 19.08 -29.31
CA GLY A 449 15.00 20.33 -29.11
C GLY A 449 14.76 20.72 -27.64
N ALA A 450 15.35 20.00 -26.67
CA ALA A 450 15.35 20.44 -25.28
C ALA A 450 15.97 21.85 -25.13
N PRO A 451 15.39 22.73 -24.29
CA PRO A 451 15.92 24.07 -24.04
C PRO A 451 17.39 24.03 -23.57
N ALA A 452 18.16 25.07 -23.92
CA ALA A 452 19.58 25.16 -23.57
C ALA A 452 19.85 25.03 -22.06
N GLU A 453 18.90 25.47 -21.23
CA GLU A 453 19.00 25.37 -19.77
C GLU A 453 18.85 23.93 -19.23
N ALA A 454 18.30 22.97 -19.99
CA ALA A 454 18.03 21.61 -19.52
C ALA A 454 19.29 20.87 -19.04
N ALA A 455 20.41 21.04 -19.75
CA ALA A 455 21.69 20.44 -19.37
C ALA A 455 22.26 21.07 -18.07
N ALA A 456 22.08 22.38 -17.89
CA ALA A 456 22.51 23.08 -16.69
C ALA A 456 21.67 22.67 -15.46
N LEU A 457 20.34 22.53 -15.64
CA LEU A 457 19.44 22.03 -14.59
C LEU A 457 19.80 20.60 -14.17
N ARG A 458 20.07 19.71 -15.13
CA ARG A 458 20.53 18.34 -14.86
C ARG A 458 21.81 18.35 -14.00
N ALA A 459 22.82 19.10 -14.44
CA ALA A 459 24.09 19.19 -13.71
C ALA A 459 23.92 19.78 -12.30
N ALA A 460 23.00 20.75 -12.13
CA ALA A 460 22.69 21.31 -10.82
C ALA A 460 22.04 20.28 -9.89
N VAL A 461 21.12 19.46 -10.39
CA VAL A 461 20.49 18.38 -9.60
C VAL A 461 21.51 17.29 -9.24
N GLU A 462 22.40 16.91 -10.15
CA GLU A 462 23.51 15.97 -9.86
C GLU A 462 24.43 16.51 -8.75
N GLY A 463 24.83 17.79 -8.86
CA GLY A 463 25.63 18.46 -7.84
C GLY A 463 24.92 18.54 -6.49
N ALA A 464 23.61 18.81 -6.49
CA ALA A 464 22.80 18.85 -5.28
C ALA A 464 22.64 17.48 -4.63
N ALA A 465 22.44 16.42 -5.43
CA ALA A 465 22.37 15.05 -4.93
C ALA A 465 23.68 14.67 -4.22
N ALA A 466 24.82 14.92 -4.87
CA ALA A 466 26.14 14.68 -4.28
C ALA A 466 26.36 15.50 -3.00
N ALA A 467 25.97 16.78 -2.99
CA ALA A 467 26.13 17.66 -1.83
C ALA A 467 25.29 17.24 -0.62
N LEU A 468 24.17 16.55 -0.84
CA LEU A 468 23.26 16.05 0.19
C LEU A 468 23.50 14.58 0.55
N GLY A 469 24.56 13.97 0.01
CA GLY A 469 24.89 12.57 0.25
C GLY A 469 23.89 11.58 -0.38
N ARG A 470 23.15 12.02 -1.40
CA ARG A 470 22.22 11.18 -2.17
C ARG A 470 23.01 10.51 -3.30
N THR A 471 22.76 9.23 -3.53
CA THR A 471 23.56 8.45 -4.49
C THR A 471 23.07 8.61 -5.93
N ASP A 472 21.81 8.99 -6.13
CA ASP A 472 21.17 9.14 -7.43
C ASP A 472 20.28 10.40 -7.47
N PRO A 473 20.35 11.23 -8.54
CA PRO A 473 19.40 12.32 -8.78
C PRO A 473 17.91 11.93 -8.69
N VAL A 474 17.56 10.70 -9.08
CA VAL A 474 16.20 10.15 -8.99
C VAL A 474 15.70 10.14 -7.54
N GLU A 475 16.55 9.71 -6.61
CA GLU A 475 16.27 9.68 -5.18
C GLU A 475 15.97 11.10 -4.66
N LEU A 476 16.79 12.07 -5.03
CA LEU A 476 16.62 13.47 -4.64
C LEU A 476 15.28 14.04 -5.15
N CYS A 477 14.92 13.76 -6.41
CA CYS A 477 13.65 14.23 -7.00
C CYS A 477 12.43 13.70 -6.22
N LEU A 478 12.43 12.40 -5.89
CA LEU A 478 11.36 11.76 -5.16
C LEU A 478 11.28 12.24 -3.71
N ALA A 479 12.41 12.31 -3.01
CA ALA A 479 12.48 12.77 -1.63
C ALA A 479 12.06 14.24 -1.47
N TYR A 480 12.40 15.09 -2.44
CA TYR A 480 11.99 16.49 -2.47
C TYR A 480 10.47 16.64 -2.64
N ALA A 481 9.89 15.90 -3.58
CA ALA A 481 8.45 15.91 -3.81
C ALA A 481 7.68 15.39 -2.58
N ALA A 482 8.17 14.31 -1.97
CA ALA A 482 7.56 13.72 -0.77
C ALA A 482 7.72 14.57 0.51
N ALA A 483 8.64 15.54 0.53
CA ALA A 483 8.90 16.44 1.66
C ALA A 483 7.81 17.50 1.85
N GLN A 484 7.03 17.76 0.82
CA GLN A 484 5.99 18.78 0.87
C GLN A 484 4.81 18.29 1.72
N PRO A 485 4.35 19.07 2.73
CA PRO A 485 3.29 18.62 3.65
C PRO A 485 1.94 18.38 2.96
N TRP A 486 1.69 19.12 1.87
CA TRP A 486 0.48 18.98 1.07
C TRP A 486 0.50 17.74 0.16
N VAL A 487 1.66 17.19 -0.19
CA VAL A 487 1.76 16.01 -1.07
C VAL A 487 1.34 14.74 -0.32
N THR A 488 0.34 14.04 -0.86
CA THR A 488 -0.06 12.71 -0.39
C THR A 488 0.83 11.64 -0.98
N SER A 489 0.97 11.62 -2.31
CA SER A 489 1.79 10.63 -3.01
C SER A 489 2.46 11.21 -4.25
N VAL A 490 3.61 10.66 -4.60
CA VAL A 490 4.35 10.96 -5.82
C VAL A 490 4.03 9.89 -6.87
N VAL A 491 3.74 10.30 -8.10
CA VAL A 491 3.53 9.40 -9.23
C VAL A 491 4.84 9.29 -10.01
N ALA A 492 5.41 8.10 -10.07
CA ALA A 492 6.62 7.82 -10.83
C ALA A 492 6.35 6.82 -11.95
N GLY A 493 6.78 7.19 -13.16
CA GLY A 493 6.83 6.28 -14.30
C GLY A 493 8.15 5.54 -14.33
N VAL A 494 8.10 4.25 -14.67
CA VAL A 494 9.29 3.39 -14.83
C VAL A 494 9.18 2.63 -16.16
N GLU A 495 10.31 2.41 -16.82
CA GLU A 495 10.38 1.65 -18.06
C GLU A 495 10.63 0.16 -17.81
N ASN A 496 11.17 -0.20 -16.65
CA ASN A 496 11.43 -1.58 -16.25
C ASN A 496 11.39 -1.76 -14.72
N ALA A 497 11.39 -3.02 -14.27
CA ALA A 497 11.31 -3.35 -12.85
C ALA A 497 12.56 -2.95 -12.05
N GLU A 498 13.74 -2.91 -12.69
CA GLU A 498 14.99 -2.52 -12.05
C GLU A 498 15.01 -1.02 -11.74
N GLU A 499 14.48 -0.18 -12.63
CA GLU A 499 14.33 1.25 -12.38
C GLU A 499 13.49 1.55 -11.17
N LEU A 500 12.43 0.76 -10.96
CA LEU A 500 11.61 0.88 -9.77
C LEU A 500 12.42 0.57 -8.52
N VAL A 501 13.18 -0.54 -8.53
CA VAL A 501 14.07 -0.92 -7.42
C VAL A 501 15.11 0.17 -7.15
N LEU A 502 15.72 0.74 -8.19
CA LEU A 502 16.75 1.77 -8.06
C LEU A 502 16.19 3.13 -7.61
N ALA A 503 14.99 3.50 -8.08
CA ALA A 503 14.29 4.70 -7.62
C ALA A 503 13.97 4.65 -6.11
N MET A 504 14.06 3.46 -5.51
CA MET A 504 13.76 3.19 -4.10
C MET A 504 14.96 2.61 -3.33
N GLY A 505 16.11 2.45 -4.00
CA GLY A 505 17.18 1.54 -3.59
C GLY A 505 18.38 2.18 -2.91
N TYR A 506 18.38 3.51 -2.74
CA TYR A 506 19.46 4.20 -2.05
C TYR A 506 18.86 5.34 -1.21
N GLY A 507 19.33 5.45 0.04
CA GLY A 507 18.97 6.50 1.00
C GLY A 507 17.53 6.47 1.54
N ASP A 508 17.25 5.51 2.44
CA ASP A 508 16.17 5.44 3.43
C ASP A 508 14.71 5.69 2.98
N GLY A 509 14.45 6.03 1.70
CA GLY A 509 13.12 6.43 1.20
C GLY A 509 12.51 7.62 1.94
N ARG A 510 13.28 8.33 2.78
CA ARG A 510 12.76 9.37 3.66
C ARG A 510 12.61 10.69 2.90
N PRO A 511 11.51 11.43 3.13
CA PRO A 511 11.40 12.80 2.65
C PRO A 511 12.58 13.66 3.12
N LEU A 512 12.93 14.68 2.32
CA LEU A 512 13.92 15.68 2.75
C LEU A 512 13.42 16.42 3.99
N SER A 513 14.33 16.72 4.91
CA SER A 513 14.10 17.67 6.00
C SER A 513 13.94 19.10 5.47
N SER A 514 13.35 19.99 6.26
CA SER A 514 13.18 21.41 5.89
C SER A 514 14.50 22.09 5.53
N TRP A 515 15.59 21.74 6.23
CA TRP A 515 16.93 22.23 5.92
C TRP A 515 17.45 21.68 4.58
N GLU A 516 17.25 20.40 4.28
CA GLU A 516 17.63 19.81 3.00
C GLU A 516 16.85 20.45 1.84
N VAL A 517 15.54 20.72 2.02
CA VAL A 517 14.71 21.43 1.02
C VAL A 517 15.26 22.83 0.74
N GLU A 518 15.57 23.61 1.78
CA GLU A 518 16.17 24.93 1.61
C GLU A 518 17.55 24.84 0.93
N ARG A 519 18.34 23.82 1.28
CA ARG A 519 19.64 23.59 0.65
C ARG A 519 19.50 23.27 -0.84
N VAL A 520 18.50 22.47 -1.22
CA VAL A 520 18.16 22.21 -2.62
C VAL A 520 17.81 23.52 -3.35
N HIS A 521 17.01 24.39 -2.73
CA HIS A 521 16.64 25.68 -3.34
C HIS A 521 17.84 26.56 -3.66
N GLN A 522 18.89 26.50 -2.83
CA GLN A 522 20.14 27.23 -3.06
C GLN A 522 21.00 26.64 -4.18
N LEU A 523 20.94 25.32 -4.39
CA LEU A 523 21.81 24.59 -5.32
C LEU A 523 21.18 24.39 -6.70
N VAL A 524 19.86 24.25 -6.77
CA VAL A 524 19.11 23.96 -7.99
C VAL A 524 18.22 25.16 -8.30
N PRO A 525 18.45 25.89 -9.41
CA PRO A 525 17.54 26.95 -9.83
C PRO A 525 16.22 26.35 -10.34
N ALA A 526 15.13 27.12 -10.22
CA ALA A 526 13.88 26.79 -10.91
C ALA A 526 14.08 26.92 -12.44
N GLY A 527 13.33 26.13 -13.21
CA GLY A 527 13.37 26.22 -14.67
C GLY A 527 12.72 27.51 -15.17
N GLY A 528 13.27 28.09 -16.24
CA GLY A 528 12.69 29.25 -16.90
C GLY A 528 11.32 28.99 -17.54
N GLU A 529 10.59 30.05 -17.89
CA GLU A 529 9.26 29.91 -18.52
C GLU A 529 9.30 29.09 -19.82
N ASP A 530 10.33 29.28 -20.65
CA ASP A 530 10.47 28.53 -21.91
C ASP A 530 10.65 27.03 -21.64
N PHE A 531 11.41 26.67 -20.60
CA PHE A 531 11.55 25.28 -20.17
C PHE A 531 10.26 24.70 -19.60
N LEU A 532 9.54 25.45 -18.77
CA LEU A 532 8.25 25.00 -18.24
C LEU A 532 7.19 24.83 -19.34
N ARG A 533 7.16 25.74 -20.34
CA ARG A 533 6.30 25.60 -21.53
C ARG A 533 6.68 24.41 -22.38
N TRP A 534 7.97 24.10 -22.49
CA TRP A 534 8.45 22.91 -23.19
C TRP A 534 7.98 21.63 -22.47
N LEU A 535 8.11 21.57 -21.15
CA LEU A 535 7.62 20.45 -20.33
C LEU A 535 6.10 20.25 -20.41
N ALA A 536 5.32 21.32 -20.58
CA ALA A 536 3.87 21.21 -20.68
C ALA A 536 3.39 20.69 -22.05
N ARG A 537 4.24 20.67 -23.08
CA ARG A 537 3.90 20.28 -24.46
C ARG A 537 4.25 18.84 -24.80
N ALA A 538 5.10 18.21 -23.99
CA ALA A 538 5.55 16.83 -24.18
C ALA A 538 4.95 15.92 -23.10
#